data_AF-A0A090Q0K1-F1
#
_entry.id   AF-A0A090Q0K1-F1
#
_cell.length_a   1.000
_cell.length_b   1.000
_cell.length_c   1.000
_cell.angle_alpha   90.00
_cell.angle_beta   90.00
_cell.angle_gamma   90.00
#
_symmetry.space_group_name_H-M   'P 1'
#
loop_
_entity.id
_entity.type
_entity.pdbx_description
1 polymer ?
#
loop_
_entity_poly.entity_id
_entity_poly.type
_entity_poly.pdbx_seq_one_letter_code
_entity_poly.pdbx_strand_id
1 'polypeptide(L)'
;MKKNKLFYFVLLAIILMACTNNSEQIKDDSEKGTIPSEVEKYAVPKSSVSWNSDKFNKLSIDDLFDVYKAEKNEHRSELYYNNLLAMWHTNFYSRTSQLNEEQVNVLINDMSRMNSNIPSMATFYSLVNKNYKLSDPKRKKLLDDFYNKNKMYLENASWNNQELQKQKLGQLNKLQFLN
;
A
#
# COMPACT_ATOMS: atom_id res chain seq x y z
N MET A 1 38.00 5.69 45.78
CA MET A 1 37.14 5.36 44.61
C MET A 1 35.65 5.21 44.97
N LYS A 2 35.01 6.17 45.65
CA LYS A 2 33.57 6.09 45.98
C LYS A 2 32.71 7.27 45.47
N LYS A 3 33.32 8.33 44.93
CA LYS A 3 32.59 9.54 44.47
C LYS A 3 32.02 9.43 43.05
N ASN A 4 32.52 8.53 42.21
CA ASN A 4 32.07 8.41 40.82
C ASN A 4 30.74 7.65 40.66
N LYS A 5 30.35 6.80 41.62
CA LYS A 5 29.09 6.05 41.54
C LYS A 5 27.86 6.94 41.73
N LEU A 6 27.96 7.97 42.57
CA LEU A 6 26.85 8.89 42.85
C LEU A 6 26.46 9.72 41.61
N PHE A 7 27.45 10.11 40.80
CA PHE A 7 27.22 10.87 39.57
C PHE A 7 26.36 10.09 38.56
N TYR A 8 26.62 8.78 38.39
CA TYR A 8 25.84 7.95 37.47
C TYR A 8 24.41 7.72 37.93
N PHE A 9 24.15 7.64 39.24
CA PHE A 9 22.77 7.52 39.76
C PHE A 9 21.96 8.80 39.55
N VAL A 10 22.57 9.98 39.70
CA VAL A 10 21.89 11.26 39.43
C VAL A 10 21.61 11.42 37.94
N LEU A 11 22.54 11.03 37.06
CA LEU A 11 22.35 11.09 35.61
C LEU A 11 21.19 10.18 35.15
N LEU A 12 21.06 8.99 35.73
CA LEU A 12 19.99 8.05 35.43
C LEU A 12 18.60 8.57 35.84
N ALA A 13 18.51 9.28 36.97
CA ALA A 13 17.27 9.87 37.46
C ALA A 13 16.74 11.01 36.57
N ILE A 14 17.65 11.82 35.99
CA ILE A 14 17.28 12.91 35.08
C ILE A 14 16.74 12.35 33.75
N ILE A 15 17.30 11.25 33.25
CA ILE A 15 16.81 10.58 32.02
C ILE A 15 15.40 10.00 32.23
N LEU A 16 15.10 9.46 33.43
CA LEU A 16 13.77 8.93 33.73
C LEU A 16 12.70 10.03 33.84
N MET A 17 13.02 11.21 34.37
CA MET A 17 12.07 12.34 34.40
C MET A 17 11.84 12.97 33.03
N ALA A 18 12.82 12.91 32.12
CA ALA A 18 12.67 13.39 30.75
C ALA A 18 11.74 12.50 29.88
N CYS A 19 11.48 11.25 30.30
CA CYS A 19 10.53 10.36 29.64
C CYS A 19 9.10 10.43 30.20
N THR A 20 8.83 11.20 31.26
CA THR A 20 7.48 11.28 31.87
C THR A 20 6.67 12.51 31.52
N ASN A 21 7.20 13.44 30.70
CA ASN A 21 6.42 14.57 30.18
C ASN A 21 6.15 14.39 28.69
N ASN A 22 5.12 13.60 28.40
CA ASN A 22 4.20 13.80 27.27
C ASN A 22 2.90 13.05 27.57
N SER A 23 2.25 13.42 28.68
CA SER A 23 0.80 13.31 28.78
C SER A 23 0.23 14.69 28.48
N GLU A 24 0.06 15.00 27.19
CA GLU A 24 -0.75 16.14 26.80
C GLU A 24 -2.14 15.94 27.38
N GLN A 25 -2.54 16.87 28.25
CA GLN A 25 -3.92 17.08 28.62
C GLN A 25 -4.69 17.39 27.32
N ILE A 26 -5.55 16.46 26.91
CA ILE A 26 -6.60 16.75 25.94
C ILE A 26 -7.54 17.74 26.63
N LYS A 27 -7.37 19.03 26.32
CA LYS A 27 -8.38 20.05 26.57
C LYS A 27 -9.49 19.83 25.56
N ASP A 28 -10.63 19.43 26.09
CA ASP A 28 -11.90 19.30 25.41
C ASP A 28 -12.44 20.72 25.13
N ASP A 29 -11.91 21.36 24.09
CA ASP A 29 -12.48 22.58 23.54
C ASP A 29 -13.32 22.21 22.31
N SER A 30 -14.60 22.09 22.58
CA SER A 30 -15.68 21.91 21.62
C SER A 30 -15.76 23.10 20.65
N GLU A 31 -15.20 22.95 19.46
CA GLU A 31 -15.58 23.73 18.28
C GLU A 31 -15.89 22.81 17.09
N LYS A 32 -17.18 22.53 16.94
CA LYS A 32 -17.93 22.24 15.71
C LYS A 32 -17.09 21.99 14.44
N GLY A 33 -16.50 20.80 14.36
CA GLY A 33 -16.28 20.11 13.10
C GLY A 33 -17.21 18.90 13.09
N THR A 34 -18.22 18.92 12.24
CA THR A 34 -19.13 17.79 12.03
C THR A 34 -18.28 16.58 11.58
N ILE A 35 -17.94 15.69 12.53
CA ILE A 35 -17.40 14.38 12.22
C ILE A 35 -18.46 13.70 11.36
N PRO A 36 -18.17 13.27 10.12
CA PRO A 36 -19.11 12.45 9.37
C PRO A 36 -19.39 11.21 10.22
N SER A 37 -20.60 11.15 10.77
CA SER A 37 -21.10 10.00 11.50
C SER A 37 -21.30 8.88 10.49
N GLU A 38 -20.27 8.08 10.30
CA GLU A 38 -20.34 6.65 9.93
C GLU A 38 -18.90 6.16 9.74
N VAL A 39 -18.24 5.83 10.86
CA VAL A 39 -17.27 4.74 10.82
C VAL A 39 -18.11 3.50 10.53
N GLU A 40 -18.28 3.19 9.25
CA GLU A 40 -18.88 1.94 8.78
C GLU A 40 -18.19 0.83 9.57
N LYS A 41 -18.92 0.19 10.49
CA LYS A 41 -18.39 -0.94 11.26
C LYS A 41 -18.02 -1.99 10.23
N TYR A 42 -16.72 -2.10 9.94
CA TYR A 42 -16.16 -2.99 8.94
C TYR A 42 -16.65 -4.42 9.20
N ALA A 43 -17.70 -4.82 8.50
CA ALA A 43 -18.15 -6.19 8.49
C ALA A 43 -17.13 -6.97 7.67
N VAL A 44 -16.41 -7.89 8.30
CA VAL A 44 -15.63 -8.90 7.58
C VAL A 44 -16.61 -9.59 6.62
N PRO A 45 -16.38 -9.58 5.29
CA PRO A 45 -17.31 -10.15 4.33
C PRO A 45 -17.59 -11.61 4.71
N LYS A 46 -18.86 -11.95 4.96
CA LYS A 46 -19.29 -13.32 5.35
C LYS A 46 -19.00 -14.39 4.28
N SER A 47 -18.68 -13.98 3.06
CA SER A 47 -18.22 -14.85 1.98
C SER A 47 -16.78 -14.47 1.62
N SER A 48 -15.82 -14.81 2.47
CA SER A 48 -14.44 -14.92 2.00
C SER A 48 -14.41 -16.12 1.06
N VAL A 49 -14.33 -15.88 -0.25
CA VAL A 49 -13.93 -16.95 -1.15
C VAL A 49 -12.48 -17.26 -0.82
N SER A 50 -12.25 -18.38 -0.14
CA SER A 50 -10.92 -18.89 0.13
C SER A 50 -10.37 -19.47 -1.17
N TRP A 51 -9.65 -18.64 -1.91
CA TRP A 51 -9.04 -19.02 -3.17
C TRP A 51 -7.87 -19.98 -2.92
N ASN A 52 -8.01 -21.23 -3.39
CA ASN A 52 -6.93 -22.21 -3.32
C ASN A 52 -5.86 -21.88 -4.38
N SER A 53 -4.65 -21.53 -3.93
CA SER A 53 -3.48 -21.20 -4.78
C SER A 53 -3.13 -22.29 -5.80
N ASP A 54 -3.42 -23.55 -5.50
CA ASP A 54 -3.08 -24.69 -6.38
C ASP A 54 -3.96 -24.74 -7.63
N LYS A 55 -5.19 -24.23 -7.58
CA LYS A 55 -6.05 -24.09 -8.76
C LYS A 55 -5.58 -22.95 -9.66
N PHE A 56 -5.20 -21.81 -9.07
CA PHE A 56 -4.69 -20.65 -9.81
C PHE A 56 -3.44 -20.97 -10.61
N ASN A 57 -2.52 -21.72 -10.01
CA ASN A 57 -1.25 -22.01 -10.66
C ASN A 57 -1.41 -22.85 -11.94
N LYS A 58 -2.53 -23.57 -12.08
CA LYS A 58 -2.84 -24.44 -13.21
C LYS A 58 -3.63 -23.75 -14.33
N LEU A 59 -4.20 -22.58 -14.07
CA LEU A 59 -4.91 -21.81 -15.10
C LEU A 59 -3.91 -21.23 -16.10
N SER A 60 -4.33 -21.17 -17.37
CA SER A 60 -3.63 -20.37 -18.37
C SER A 60 -3.70 -18.88 -17.99
N ILE A 61 -2.84 -18.05 -18.59
CA ILE A 61 -2.87 -16.61 -18.31
C ILE A 61 -4.19 -15.97 -18.75
N ASP A 62 -4.79 -16.47 -19.83
CA ASP A 62 -6.06 -15.96 -20.37
C ASP A 62 -7.22 -16.35 -19.47
N ASP A 63 -7.31 -17.61 -19.03
CA ASP A 63 -8.34 -18.06 -18.08
C ASP A 63 -8.26 -17.29 -16.76
N LEU A 64 -7.03 -17.08 -16.27
CA LEU A 64 -6.78 -16.31 -15.05
C LEU A 64 -7.25 -14.86 -15.21
N PHE A 65 -7.01 -14.27 -16.38
CA PHE A 65 -7.43 -12.91 -16.69
C PHE A 65 -8.95 -12.79 -16.86
N ASP A 66 -9.62 -13.81 -17.37
CA ASP A 66 -11.06 -13.86 -17.46
C ASP A 66 -11.72 -13.95 -16.07
N VAL A 67 -11.16 -14.75 -15.16
CA VAL A 67 -11.58 -14.79 -13.75
C VAL A 67 -11.41 -13.41 -13.09
N TYR A 68 -10.25 -12.77 -13.29
CA TYR A 68 -10.01 -11.41 -12.82
C TYR A 68 -11.07 -10.42 -13.30
N LYS A 69 -11.41 -10.42 -14.60
CA LYS A 69 -12.44 -9.55 -15.15
C LYS A 69 -13.82 -9.83 -14.56
N ALA A 70 -14.16 -11.10 -14.34
CA ALA A 70 -15.43 -11.49 -13.75
C ALA A 70 -15.58 -10.96 -12.32
N GLU A 71 -14.57 -11.19 -11.48
CA GLU A 71 -14.58 -10.78 -10.07
C GLU A 71 -14.50 -9.27 -9.87
N LYS A 72 -13.77 -8.56 -10.75
CA LYS A 72 -13.69 -7.10 -10.71
C LYS A 72 -15.07 -6.43 -10.70
N ASN A 73 -16.06 -7.04 -11.36
CA ASN A 73 -17.42 -6.49 -11.45
C ASN A 73 -18.29 -6.82 -10.23
N GLU A 74 -17.83 -7.67 -9.30
CA GLU A 74 -18.56 -8.01 -8.08
C GLU A 74 -18.37 -6.91 -7.01
N HIS A 75 -18.93 -5.74 -7.27
CA HIS A 75 -18.81 -4.58 -6.39
C HIS A 75 -19.69 -4.71 -5.14
N ARG A 76 -19.05 -4.76 -3.96
CA ARG A 76 -19.73 -4.69 -2.65
C ARG A 76 -19.49 -3.37 -1.91
N SER A 77 -18.32 -2.77 -2.08
CA SER A 77 -17.93 -1.42 -1.63
C SER A 77 -16.64 -1.00 -2.33
N GLU A 78 -16.28 0.29 -2.27
CA GLU A 78 -15.00 0.79 -2.82
C GLU A 78 -13.78 0.16 -2.12
N LEU A 79 -13.86 -0.01 -0.79
CA LEU A 79 -12.81 -0.66 -0.02
C LEU A 79 -12.64 -2.14 -0.40
N TYR A 80 -13.76 -2.87 -0.54
CA TYR A 80 -13.74 -4.26 -0.99
C TYR A 80 -13.09 -4.37 -2.38
N TYR A 81 -13.51 -3.50 -3.31
CA TYR A 81 -12.97 -3.44 -4.65
C TYR A 81 -11.46 -3.16 -4.68
N ASN A 82 -11.00 -2.15 -3.92
CA ASN A 82 -9.58 -1.81 -3.85
C ASN A 82 -8.73 -2.95 -3.26
N ASN A 83 -9.24 -3.64 -2.24
CA ASN A 83 -8.55 -4.79 -1.64
C ASN A 83 -8.50 -5.98 -2.59
N LEU A 84 -9.61 -6.30 -3.24
CA LEU A 84 -9.71 -7.38 -4.22
C LEU A 84 -8.75 -7.14 -5.39
N LEU A 85 -8.76 -5.93 -5.95
CA LEU A 85 -7.85 -5.56 -7.03
C LEU A 85 -6.38 -5.61 -6.60
N ALA A 86 -6.03 -5.10 -5.42
CA ALA A 86 -4.65 -5.17 -4.93
C ALA A 86 -4.15 -6.62 -4.80
N MET A 87 -5.01 -7.54 -4.34
CA MET A 87 -4.69 -8.97 -4.29
C MET A 87 -4.46 -9.52 -5.70
N TRP A 88 -5.37 -9.26 -6.63
CA TRP A 88 -5.26 -9.71 -8.02
C TRP A 88 -4.00 -9.19 -8.71
N HIS A 89 -3.73 -7.90 -8.61
CA HIS A 89 -2.54 -7.28 -9.18
C HIS A 89 -1.24 -7.87 -8.58
N THR A 90 -1.24 -8.21 -7.29
CA THR A 90 -0.10 -8.90 -6.67
C THR A 90 0.09 -10.30 -7.28
N ASN A 91 -0.99 -11.06 -7.48
CA ASN A 91 -0.95 -12.40 -8.08
C ASN A 91 -0.42 -12.39 -9.53
N PHE A 92 -0.64 -11.32 -10.29
CA PHE A 92 -0.10 -11.20 -11.64
C PHE A 92 1.42 -10.97 -11.70
N TYR A 93 2.10 -10.63 -10.60
CA TYR A 93 3.52 -10.26 -10.61
C TYR A 93 4.41 -11.30 -11.31
N SER A 94 4.29 -12.56 -10.91
CA SER A 94 5.10 -13.67 -11.45
C SER A 94 4.72 -14.07 -12.88
N ARG A 95 3.60 -13.57 -13.40
CA ARG A 95 3.06 -13.89 -14.73
C ARG A 95 3.02 -12.69 -15.67
N THR A 96 3.60 -11.56 -15.28
CA THR A 96 3.67 -10.35 -16.11
C THR A 96 4.30 -10.61 -17.49
N SER A 97 5.20 -11.59 -17.60
CA SER A 97 5.81 -11.99 -18.87
C SER A 97 4.84 -12.67 -19.85
N GLN A 98 3.75 -13.27 -19.35
CA GLN A 98 2.79 -14.04 -20.14
C GLN A 98 1.62 -13.20 -20.65
N LEU A 99 1.39 -12.02 -20.06
CA LEU A 99 0.30 -11.12 -20.45
C LEU A 99 0.54 -10.50 -21.83
N ASN A 100 -0.54 -10.41 -22.62
CA ASN A 100 -0.57 -9.67 -23.87
C ASN A 100 -0.78 -8.15 -23.62
N GLU A 101 -0.65 -7.35 -24.69
CA GLU A 101 -0.71 -5.89 -24.60
C GLU A 101 -2.05 -5.36 -24.06
N GLU A 102 -3.17 -5.95 -24.50
CA GLU A 102 -4.51 -5.56 -24.03
C GLU A 102 -4.66 -5.80 -22.53
N GLN A 103 -4.26 -6.99 -22.06
CA GLN A 103 -4.32 -7.37 -20.66
C GLN A 103 -3.45 -6.45 -19.79
N VAL A 104 -2.25 -6.13 -20.26
CA VAL A 104 -1.36 -5.17 -19.60
C VAL A 104 -2.04 -3.81 -19.46
N ASN A 105 -2.60 -3.29 -20.56
CA ASN A 105 -3.23 -1.97 -20.58
C ASN A 105 -4.42 -1.91 -19.61
N VAL A 106 -5.22 -2.97 -19.51
CA VAL A 106 -6.30 -3.07 -18.53
C VAL A 106 -5.75 -3.01 -17.10
N LEU A 107 -4.74 -3.82 -16.77
CA LEU A 107 -4.16 -3.83 -15.42
C LEU A 107 -3.53 -2.48 -15.08
N ILE A 108 -2.75 -1.87 -15.97
CA ILE A 108 -2.15 -0.54 -15.74
C ILE A 108 -3.23 0.50 -15.50
N ASN A 109 -4.30 0.51 -16.30
CA ASN A 109 -5.41 1.44 -16.14
C ASN A 109 -6.13 1.25 -14.79
N ASP A 110 -6.41 0.01 -14.40
CA ASP A 110 -7.05 -0.30 -13.13
C ASP A 110 -6.17 0.10 -11.95
N MET A 111 -4.88 -0.27 -11.98
CA MET A 111 -3.90 0.14 -10.98
C MET A 111 -3.72 1.66 -10.91
N SER A 112 -3.88 2.38 -12.02
CA SER A 112 -3.76 3.85 -12.10
C SER A 112 -4.96 4.55 -11.48
N ARG A 113 -6.17 3.99 -11.62
CA ARG A 113 -7.42 4.54 -11.07
C ARG A 113 -7.59 4.33 -9.57
N MET A 114 -6.90 3.35 -8.98
CA MET A 114 -6.92 3.14 -7.52
C MET A 114 -6.28 4.32 -6.78
N ASN A 115 -6.89 4.73 -5.65
CA ASN A 115 -6.39 5.80 -4.77
C ASN A 115 -4.93 5.54 -4.32
N SER A 116 -4.63 4.30 -3.96
CA SER A 116 -3.28 3.78 -3.80
C SER A 116 -3.24 2.29 -4.14
N ASN A 117 -2.07 1.76 -4.48
CA ASN A 117 -1.90 0.33 -4.72
C ASN A 117 -0.52 -0.14 -4.24
N ILE A 118 -0.22 0.15 -2.97
CA ILE A 118 1.04 -0.21 -2.29
C ILE A 118 1.34 -1.71 -2.35
N PRO A 119 0.38 -2.64 -2.18
CA PRO A 119 0.69 -4.07 -2.22
C PRO A 119 1.28 -4.50 -3.57
N SER A 120 0.87 -3.84 -4.66
CA SER A 120 1.13 -4.25 -6.03
C SER A 120 2.17 -3.38 -6.74
N MET A 121 2.95 -2.56 -6.02
CA MET A 121 3.91 -1.63 -6.64
C MET A 121 4.87 -2.36 -7.59
N ALA A 122 5.42 -3.50 -7.17
CA ALA A 122 6.34 -4.27 -8.00
C ALA A 122 5.69 -4.74 -9.32
N THR A 123 4.42 -5.15 -9.28
CA THR A 123 3.65 -5.50 -10.48
C THR A 123 3.53 -4.32 -11.42
N PHE A 124 3.16 -3.14 -10.92
CA PHE A 124 2.96 -1.95 -11.76
C PHE A 124 4.23 -1.60 -12.55
N TYR A 125 5.36 -1.52 -11.85
CA TYR A 125 6.64 -1.19 -12.47
C TYR A 125 7.09 -2.29 -13.45
N SER A 126 6.86 -3.56 -13.13
CA SER A 126 7.13 -4.67 -14.07
C SER A 126 6.30 -4.55 -15.35
N LEU A 127 4.99 -4.30 -15.23
CA LEU A 127 4.08 -4.13 -16.36
C LEU A 127 4.52 -2.96 -17.25
N VAL A 128 4.79 -1.80 -16.66
CA VAL A 128 5.19 -0.59 -17.40
C VAL A 128 6.54 -0.77 -18.07
N ASN A 129 7.55 -1.30 -17.36
CA ASN A 129 8.89 -1.47 -17.91
C ASN A 129 8.98 -2.53 -19.01
N LYS A 130 8.11 -3.54 -18.97
CA LYS A 130 8.05 -4.56 -20.03
C LYS A 130 7.38 -4.03 -21.30
N ASN A 131 6.34 -3.20 -21.17
CA ASN A 131 5.48 -2.83 -22.29
C ASN A 131 5.79 -1.46 -22.89
N TYR A 132 6.53 -0.61 -22.19
CA TYR A 132 6.96 0.67 -22.73
C TYR A 132 8.47 0.76 -22.77
N LYS A 133 9.00 1.25 -23.89
CA LYS A 133 10.43 1.52 -24.05
C LYS A 133 10.87 2.64 -23.12
N LEU A 134 12.16 2.63 -22.73
CA LEU A 134 12.76 3.70 -21.91
C LEU A 134 12.51 5.10 -22.49
N SER A 135 12.54 5.23 -23.82
CA SER A 135 12.35 6.49 -24.54
C SER A 135 10.88 6.91 -24.69
N ASP A 136 9.91 6.09 -24.30
CA ASP A 136 8.49 6.41 -24.45
C ASP A 136 8.08 7.45 -23.38
N PRO A 137 7.62 8.66 -23.76
CA PRO A 137 7.17 9.67 -22.80
C PRO A 137 6.03 9.18 -21.90
N LYS A 138 5.17 8.27 -22.38
CA LYS A 138 4.08 7.68 -21.60
C LYS A 138 4.60 6.85 -20.45
N ARG A 139 5.73 6.15 -20.63
CA ARG A 139 6.37 5.36 -19.58
C ARG A 139 6.67 6.21 -18.37
N LYS A 140 7.43 7.31 -18.57
CA LYS A 140 7.82 8.21 -17.50
C LYS A 140 6.60 8.77 -16.78
N LYS A 141 5.60 9.24 -17.54
CA LYS A 141 4.36 9.76 -16.97
C LYS A 141 3.65 8.74 -16.08
N LEU A 142 3.45 7.51 -16.57
CA LEU A 142 2.78 6.45 -15.80
C LEU A 142 3.51 6.15 -14.49
N LEU A 143 4.84 6.05 -14.54
CA LEU A 143 5.67 5.78 -13.36
C LEU A 143 5.65 6.94 -12.36
N ASP A 144 5.77 8.18 -12.83
CA ASP A 144 5.75 9.38 -11.99
C ASP A 144 4.37 9.56 -11.33
N ASP A 145 3.28 9.43 -12.08
CA ASP A 145 1.91 9.55 -11.57
C ASP A 145 1.65 8.47 -10.50
N PHE A 146 2.05 7.22 -10.77
CA PHE A 146 1.92 6.13 -9.83
C PHE A 146 2.81 6.30 -8.59
N TYR A 147 4.04 6.80 -8.76
CA TYR A 147 4.94 7.12 -7.66
C TYR A 147 4.34 8.17 -6.74
N ASN A 148 3.95 9.32 -7.30
CA ASN A 148 3.46 10.46 -6.54
C ASN A 148 2.22 10.11 -5.71
N LYS A 149 1.25 9.40 -6.30
CA LYS A 149 0.05 9.01 -5.55
C LYS A 149 0.34 8.05 -4.39
N ASN A 150 1.21 7.07 -4.60
CA ASN A 150 1.52 6.09 -3.56
C ASN A 150 2.40 6.70 -2.48
N LYS A 151 3.33 7.59 -2.84
CA LYS A 151 4.13 8.36 -1.88
C LYS A 151 3.23 9.23 -1.00
N MET A 152 2.33 10.00 -1.62
CA MET A 152 1.38 10.83 -0.90
C MET A 152 0.51 10.01 0.07
N TYR A 153 0.01 8.84 -0.35
CA TYR A 153 -0.72 7.95 0.56
C TYR A 153 0.17 7.47 1.71
N LEU A 154 1.40 7.04 1.41
CA LEU A 154 2.33 6.54 2.42
C LEU A 154 2.66 7.62 3.44
N GLU A 155 2.85 8.88 3.03
CA GLU A 155 3.21 9.99 3.91
C GLU A 155 2.04 10.51 4.74
N ASN A 156 0.81 10.48 4.20
CA ASN A 156 -0.35 11.11 4.84
C ASN A 156 -1.27 10.14 5.61
N ALA A 157 -1.17 8.83 5.38
CA ALA A 157 -2.00 7.86 6.09
C ALA A 157 -1.56 7.73 7.56
N SER A 158 -2.52 7.45 8.46
CA SER A 158 -2.23 7.18 9.87
C SER A 158 -1.70 5.76 10.05
N TRP A 159 -0.38 5.60 10.10
CA TRP A 159 0.28 4.30 10.26
C TRP A 159 0.46 3.94 11.74
N ASN A 160 -0.15 2.83 12.16
CA ASN A 160 0.13 2.22 13.46
C ASN A 160 1.56 1.67 13.56
N ASN A 161 2.14 1.27 12.42
CA ASN A 161 3.50 0.76 12.33
C ASN A 161 4.38 1.64 11.43
N GLN A 162 5.13 2.54 12.06
CA GLN A 162 6.01 3.52 11.41
C GLN A 162 7.18 2.85 10.68
N GLU A 163 7.67 1.71 11.16
CA GLU A 163 8.77 0.99 10.49
C GLU A 163 8.31 0.34 9.18
N LEU A 164 7.09 -0.22 9.16
CA LEU A 164 6.50 -0.72 7.93
C LEU A 164 6.28 0.39 6.90
N GLN A 165 5.81 1.57 7.34
CA GLN A 165 5.67 2.75 6.48
C GLN A 165 7.00 3.13 5.84
N LYS A 166 8.07 3.27 6.63
CA LYS A 166 9.43 3.57 6.14
C LYS A 166 9.92 2.51 5.18
N GLN A 167 9.69 1.22 5.47
CA GLN A 167 10.05 0.12 4.58
C GLN A 167 9.35 0.24 3.22
N LYS A 168 8.05 0.54 3.22
CA LYS A 168 7.26 0.71 1.98
C LYS A 168 7.68 1.95 1.19
N LEU A 169 7.96 3.07 1.85
CA LEU A 169 8.55 4.26 1.21
C LEU A 169 9.92 3.94 0.59
N GLY A 170 10.78 3.22 1.32
CA GLY A 170 12.07 2.79 0.81
C GLY A 170 11.95 1.88 -0.42
N GLN A 171 10.97 0.97 -0.44
CA GLN A 171 10.66 0.14 -1.61
C GLN A 171 10.20 0.98 -2.81
N LEU A 172 9.28 1.93 -2.57
CA LEU A 172 8.78 2.82 -3.62
C LEU A 172 9.90 3.67 -4.24
N ASN A 173 10.75 4.27 -3.40
CA ASN A 173 11.90 5.05 -3.86
C ASN A 173 12.85 4.20 -4.70
N LYS A 174 13.18 2.98 -4.26
CA LYS A 174 14.04 2.08 -5.06
C LYS A 174 13.46 1.78 -6.43
N LEU A 175 12.15 1.50 -6.51
CA LEU A 175 11.48 1.21 -7.77
C LEU A 175 11.48 2.41 -8.73
N GLN A 176 11.40 3.64 -8.20
CA GLN A 176 11.49 4.86 -9.01
C GLN A 176 12.84 4.97 -9.73
N PHE A 177 13.95 4.64 -9.05
CA PHE A 177 15.32 4.78 -9.57
C PHE A 177 15.80 3.60 -10.43
N LEU A 178 15.04 2.50 -10.48
CA LEU A 178 15.32 1.37 -11.39
C LEU A 178 14.82 1.62 -12.82
N ASN A 179 14.37 2.85 -13.14
CA ASN A 179 13.73 3.21 -14.40
C ASN A 179 14.55 4.09 -15.32
#